data_AF-A0A8S3B3Y9-F1
#
_entry.id   AF-A0A8S3B3Y9-F1
#
_cell.length_a   1.000
_cell.length_b   1.000
_cell.length_c   1.000
_cell.angle_alpha   90.00
_cell.angle_beta   90.00
_cell.angle_gamma   90.00
#
_symmetry.space_group_name_H-M   'P 1'
#
loop_
_entity.id
_entity.type
_entity.pdbx_description
1 polymer ?
#
loop_
_entity_poly.entity_id
_entity_poly.type
_entity_poly.pdbx_seq_one_letter_code
_entity_poly.pdbx_strand_id
1 'polypeptide(L)' 'KIIINVSGRRFECWRSTLEKYPDSLLGSNEKEFFYDEDTREYFFDRDPDVFRIILNFYRTGKLHYPKHECIAAYDEELAF' A
#
# COMPACT_ATOMS: atom_id res chain seq x y z
N LYS A 1 -7.26 12.72 -4.93
CA LYS A 1 -6.27 11.64 -5.19
C LYS A 1 -5.20 11.71 -4.10
N ILE A 2 -4.51 10.61 -3.84
CA ILE A 2 -3.43 10.56 -2.86
C ILE A 2 -2.19 9.93 -3.50
N ILE A 3 -1.03 10.28 -2.96
CA ILE A 3 0.28 9.74 -3.38
C ILE A 3 0.83 8.90 -2.25
N ILE A 4 1.24 7.68 -2.59
CA ILE A 4 1.92 6.75 -1.68
C ILE A 4 3.29 6.47 -2.27
N ASN A 5 4.33 6.92 -1.58
CA ASN A 5 5.71 6.70 -1.92
C ASN A 5 6.24 5.50 -1.14
N VAL A 6 6.61 4.43 -1.86
CA VAL A 6 7.16 3.20 -1.29
C VAL A 6 8.63 3.10 -1.70
N SER A 7 9.53 3.38 -0.77
CA SER A 7 11.00 3.43 -0.94
C SER A 7 11.45 4.16 -2.23
N GLY A 8 10.80 5.29 -2.54
CA GLY A 8 11.08 6.14 -3.71
C GLY A 8 10.14 5.93 -4.91
N ARG A 9 9.41 4.81 -4.98
CA ARG A 9 8.44 4.54 -6.05
C ARG A 9 7.08 5.12 -5.68
N ARG A 10 6.60 6.09 -6.47
CA ARG A 10 5.31 6.75 -6.24
C ARG A 10 4.15 6.00 -6.90
N PHE A 11 3.12 5.76 -6.11
CA PHE A 11 1.84 5.22 -6.51
C PHE A 11 0.76 6.27 -6.30
N GLU A 12 -0.08 6.46 -7.32
CA GLU A 12 -1.21 7.38 -7.26
C GLU A 12 -2.52 6.58 -7.26
N CYS A 13 -3.43 6.91 -6.34
CA CYS A 13 -4.75 6.31 -6.28
C CYS A 13 -5.84 7.27 -5.76
N TRP A 14 -7.08 6.83 -5.83
CA TRP A 14 -8.20 7.56 -5.23
C TRP A 14 -8.34 7.17 -3.77
N ARG A 15 -8.69 8.13 -2.90
CA ARG A 15 -8.98 7.85 -1.48
C ARG A 15 -10.08 6.77 -1.34
N SER A 16 -11.11 6.86 -2.16
CA SER A 16 -12.19 5.87 -2.26
C SER A 16 -11.74 4.47 -2.67
N THR A 17 -10.55 4.30 -3.24
CA THR A 17 -9.98 2.97 -3.51
C THR A 17 -9.57 2.29 -2.20
N LEU A 18 -9.01 3.05 -1.25
CA LEU A 18 -8.54 2.53 0.02
C LEU A 18 -9.67 2.36 1.04
N GLU A 19 -10.63 3.30 1.04
CA GLU A 19 -11.80 3.29 1.92
C GLU A 19 -12.71 2.05 1.76
N LYS A 20 -12.51 1.25 0.70
CA LYS A 20 -13.19 -0.05 0.52
C LYS A 20 -12.86 -1.06 1.62
N TYR A 21 -11.69 -0.93 2.25
CA TYR A 21 -11.22 -1.84 3.30
C TYR A 21 -10.79 -1.02 4.51
N PRO A 22 -11.73 -0.42 5.27
CA PRO A 22 -11.44 0.54 6.34
C PRO A 22 -10.67 -0.08 7.52
N ASP A 23 -10.70 -1.40 7.66
CA ASP A 23 -9.99 -2.15 8.72
C ASP A 23 -8.51 -2.41 8.40
N SER A 24 -8.04 -2.02 7.22
CA SER A 24 -6.63 -2.12 6.81
C SER A 24 -5.86 -0.83 7.13
N LEU A 25 -4.53 -0.89 7.25
CA LEU A 25 -3.68 0.27 7.51
C LEU A 25 -3.95 1.43 6.52
N LEU A 26 -3.97 1.15 5.22
CA LEU A 26 -4.17 2.18 4.18
C LEU A 26 -5.63 2.65 4.07
N GLY A 27 -6.59 1.85 4.52
CA GLY A 27 -8.01 2.23 4.56
C GLY A 27 -8.41 2.99 5.82
N SER A 28 -7.64 2.82 6.91
CA SER A 28 -7.92 3.39 8.22
C SER A 28 -7.25 4.76 8.43
N ASN A 29 -7.40 5.32 9.63
CA ASN A 29 -6.67 6.53 10.04
C ASN A 29 -5.21 6.25 10.39
N GLU A 30 -4.78 4.99 10.48
CA GLU A 30 -3.40 4.64 10.83
C GLU A 30 -2.40 5.11 9.76
N LYS A 31 -2.81 5.15 8.48
CA LYS A 31 -1.97 5.73 7.42
C LYS A 31 -1.52 7.16 7.69
N GLU A 32 -2.27 7.94 8.49
CA GLU A 32 -1.91 9.34 8.78
C GLU A 32 -0.60 9.44 9.59
N PHE A 33 -0.17 8.37 10.28
CA PHE A 33 1.17 8.30 10.90
C PHE A 33 2.32 8.32 9.88
N PHE A 34 2.04 8.00 8.63
CA PHE A 34 3.00 7.91 7.54
C PHE A 34 2.93 9.09 6.58
N TYR A 35 2.08 10.08 6.85
CA TYR A 35 1.94 11.26 6.00
C TYR A 35 3.08 12.25 6.26
N ASP A 36 3.78 12.63 5.20
CA ASP A 36 4.81 13.65 5.22
C ASP A 36 4.22 14.97 4.68
N GLU A 37 4.19 16.00 5.54
CA GLU A 37 3.57 17.29 5.21
C GLU A 37 4.37 18.11 4.18
N ASP A 38 5.70 17.97 4.17
CA ASP A 38 6.60 18.72 3.30
C ASP A 38 6.48 18.23 1.86
N THR A 39 6.42 16.92 1.68
CA THR A 39 6.32 16.26 0.37
C THR A 39 4.87 16.00 -0.06
N ARG A 40 3.92 16.11 0.88
CA ARG A 40 2.48 15.89 0.68
C ARG A 40 2.15 14.49 0.15
N GLU A 41 2.87 13.49 0.63
CA GLU A 41 2.68 12.08 0.28
C GLU A 41 2.79 11.19 1.52
N TYR A 42 2.21 9.99 1.45
CA TYR A 42 2.45 8.96 2.45
C TYR A 42 3.75 8.23 2.12
N PHE A 43 4.64 8.06 3.10
CA PHE A 43 5.92 7.39 2.90
C PHE A 43 5.99 6.05 3.65
N PHE A 44 6.38 5.00 2.94
CA PHE A 44 6.62 3.67 3.49
C PHE A 44 8.00 3.17 3.04
N ASP A 45 8.83 2.78 4.00
CA ASP A 45 10.10 2.10 3.71
C ASP A 45 9.87 0.58 3.59
N ARG A 46 9.18 0.17 2.52
CA ARG A 46 8.70 -1.20 2.27
C ARG A 46 8.96 -1.62 0.82
N ASP A 47 8.66 -2.86 0.46
CA ASP A 47 8.89 -3.36 -0.90
C ASP A 47 7.86 -2.79 -1.92
N PRO A 48 8.30 -2.01 -2.94
CA PRO A 48 7.40 -1.42 -3.92
C PRO A 48 6.84 -2.43 -4.94
N ASP A 49 7.46 -3.58 -5.15
CA ASP A 49 6.93 -4.63 -6.04
C ASP A 49 5.78 -5.39 -5.37
N VAL A 50 5.91 -5.68 -4.07
CA VAL A 50 4.81 -6.25 -3.26
C VAL A 50 3.68 -5.23 -3.09
N PHE A 51 3.99 -3.96 -2.83
CA PHE A 51 2.97 -2.92 -2.68
C PHE A 51 2.06 -2.79 -3.91
N ARG A 52 2.59 -3.01 -5.12
CA ARG A 52 1.78 -3.03 -6.34
C ARG A 52 0.66 -4.09 -6.27
N ILE A 53 0.95 -5.24 -5.69
CA ILE A 53 -0.02 -6.33 -5.49
C ILE A 53 -1.08 -5.90 -4.47
N ILE A 54 -0.64 -5.32 -3.34
CA ILE A 54 -1.52 -4.77 -2.31
C ILE A 54 -2.47 -3.73 -2.91
N LEU A 55 -1.95 -2.75 -3.66
CA LEU A 55 -2.79 -1.72 -4.28
C LEU A 55 -3.78 -2.31 -5.30
N ASN A 56 -3.41 -3.38 -5.99
CA ASN A 56 -4.32 -4.09 -6.90
C ASN A 56 -5.42 -4.87 -6.15
N PHE A 57 -5.14 -5.35 -4.94
CA PHE A 57 -6.18 -5.91 -4.06
C PHE A 57 -7.25 -4.85 -3.75
N TYR A 58 -6.89 -3.62 -3.37
CA TYR A 58 -7.88 -2.54 -3.15
C TYR A 58 -8.73 -2.23 -4.40
N ARG A 59 -8.15 -2.39 -5.60
CA ARG A 59 -8.86 -2.14 -6.87
C ARG A 59 -9.85 -3.25 -7.20
N THR A 60 -9.44 -4.51 -7.03
CA THR A 60 -10.12 -5.68 -7.61
C THR A 60 -10.80 -6.57 -6.58
N GLY A 61 -10.44 -6.45 -5.31
CA GLY A 61 -10.80 -7.37 -4.22
C GLY A 61 -10.14 -8.74 -4.32
N LYS A 62 -9.13 -8.91 -5.19
CA LYS A 62 -8.42 -10.17 -5.38
C LYS A 62 -6.96 -10.02 -5.00
N LEU A 63 -6.50 -10.88 -4.11
CA LEU A 63 -5.12 -10.93 -3.67
C LEU A 63 -4.34 -11.89 -4.59
N HIS A 64 -3.42 -11.34 -5.39
CA HIS A 64 -2.67 -12.11 -6.38
C HIS A 64 -1.33 -12.54 -5.81
N TYR A 65 -1.10 -13.86 -5.74
CA TYR A 65 0.15 -14.38 -5.23
C TYR A 65 1.29 -14.21 -6.26
N PRO A 66 2.45 -13.67 -5.88
CA PRO A 66 3.59 -13.52 -6.78
C PRO A 66 4.22 -14.89 -7.06
N LYS A 67 4.37 -15.24 -8.35
CA LYS A 67 4.97 -16.52 -8.76
C LYS A 67 6.50 -16.57 -8.62
N HIS A 68 7.15 -15.42 -8.48
CA HIS A 68 8.60 -15.28 -8.56
C HIS A 68 9.19 -14.49 -7.38
N GLU A 69 8.40 -14.18 -6.35
CA GLU A 69 8.87 -13.48 -5.15
C GLU A 69 8.99 -14.45 -3.97
N CYS A 70 9.78 -14.05 -2.98
CA CYS A 70 9.92 -14.80 -1.73
C CYS A 70 8.59 -14.77 -0.95
N ILE A 71 8.07 -15.96 -0.66
CA ILE A 71 6.83 -16.16 0.11
C ILE A 71 6.89 -15.45 1.46
N ALA A 72 8.01 -15.60 2.18
CA ALA A 72 8.16 -15.02 3.51
C ALA A 72 8.14 -13.49 3.50
N ALA A 73 8.76 -12.87 2.48
CA ALA A 73 8.73 -11.42 2.33
C ALA A 73 7.32 -10.91 2.01
N TYR A 74 6.59 -11.64 1.17
CA TYR A 74 5.19 -11.33 0.85
C TYR A 74 4.27 -11.43 2.09
N ASP A 75 4.43 -12.49 2.89
CA ASP A 75 3.65 -12.66 4.12
C ASP A 75 3.96 -11.57 5.16
N GLU A 76 5.22 -11.10 5.23
CA GLU A 76 5.60 -9.98 6.09
C GLU A 76 4.86 -8.68 5.70
N GLU A 77 4.79 -8.36 4.40
CA GLU A 77 4.08 -7.18 3.91
C GLU A 77 2.56 -7.26 4.11
N LEU A 78 1.98 -8.46 4.16
CA LEU A 78 0.55 -8.63 4.47
C LEU A 78 0.25 -8.50 5.97
N ALA A 79 1.24 -8.75 6.82
CA ALA A 79 1.12 -8.65 8.27
C ALA A 79 1.43 -7.24 8.81
N PHE A 80 2.12 -6.42 8.02
CA PHE A 80 2.40 -5.02 8.30
C PHE A 80 1.13 -4.16 8.29
#